data_AF-A0A2A7MG51-F1
#
_entry.id   AF-A0A2A7MG51-F1
#
_cell.length_a   1.000
_cell.length_b   1.000
_cell.length_c   1.000
_cell.angle_alpha   90.00
_cell.angle_beta   90.00
_cell.angle_gamma   90.00
#
_symmetry.space_group_name_H-M   'P 1'
#
loop_
_entity.id
_entity.type
_entity.pdbx_description
1 polymer ?
#
loop_
_entity_poly.entity_id
_entity_poly.type
_entity_poly.pdbx_seq_one_letter_code
_entity_poly.pdbx_strand_id
1 'polypeptide(L)'
;MSSTPLKKIIKSKLKGNKELTEIEKMREKIKYEIAEELGLGEKVEKEGWGGLSAEETGRIGGLMTKRKKELKIPSNDEILGRKKNKI
;
A
#
# COMPACT_ATOMS: atom_id res chain seq x y z
N MET A 1 3.04 -20.25 -13.17
CA MET A 1 2.62 -19.08 -13.96
C MET A 1 2.83 -17.82 -13.13
N SER A 2 3.65 -16.88 -13.59
CA SER A 2 4.00 -15.67 -12.84
C SER A 2 2.85 -14.66 -12.88
N SER A 3 2.02 -14.64 -11.83
CA SER A 3 0.95 -13.66 -11.67
C SER A 3 1.50 -12.23 -11.75
N THR A 4 0.95 -11.41 -12.65
CA THR A 4 1.40 -10.03 -12.89
C THR A 4 1.42 -9.22 -11.57
N PRO A 5 2.49 -8.49 -11.23
CA PRO A 5 2.51 -7.72 -9.98
C PRO A 5 1.43 -6.61 -9.94
N LEU A 6 0.81 -6.36 -8.77
CA LEU A 6 -0.16 -5.27 -8.56
C LEU A 6 0.34 -3.95 -9.12
N LYS A 7 1.62 -3.66 -8.87
CA LYS A 7 2.28 -2.41 -9.26
C LYS A 7 2.15 -2.15 -10.77
N LYS A 8 2.17 -3.20 -11.60
CA LYS A 8 2.03 -3.07 -13.07
C LYS A 8 0.58 -2.78 -13.46
N ILE A 9 -0.39 -3.39 -12.78
CA ILE A 9 -1.83 -3.18 -13.01
C ILE A 9 -2.25 -1.77 -12.57
N ILE A 10 -1.81 -1.33 -11.39
CA ILE A 10 -2.07 0.02 -10.86
C ILE A 10 -1.46 1.07 -11.81
N LYS A 11 -0.20 0.89 -12.24
CA LYS A 11 0.44 1.80 -13.21
C LYS A 11 -0.31 1.87 -14.54
N SER A 12 -0.85 0.76 -15.03
CA SER A 12 -1.72 0.74 -16.22
C SER A 12 -3.08 1.39 -15.99
N LYS A 13 -3.70 1.24 -14.81
CA LYS A 13 -4.98 1.90 -14.46
C LYS A 13 -4.85 3.41 -14.29
N LEU A 14 -3.78 3.87 -13.63
CA LEU A 14 -3.44 5.30 -13.51
C LEU A 14 -3.20 5.93 -14.89
N LYS A 15 -2.49 5.23 -15.79
CA LYS A 15 -2.27 5.69 -17.17
C LYS A 15 -3.57 5.75 -17.99
N GLY A 16 -4.61 5.04 -17.55
CA GLY A 16 -5.94 5.03 -18.17
C GLY A 16 -6.98 5.91 -17.45
N ASN A 17 -6.56 6.77 -16.53
CA ASN A 17 -7.43 7.69 -15.76
C ASN A 17 -8.63 6.99 -15.08
N LYS A 18 -8.42 5.74 -14.63
CA LYS A 18 -9.47 4.92 -14.01
C LYS A 18 -9.44 5.11 -12.50
N GLU A 19 -10.60 5.40 -11.91
CA GLU A 19 -10.75 5.73 -10.49
C GLU A 19 -10.11 4.65 -9.59
N LEU A 20 -9.20 5.10 -8.70
CA LEU A 20 -8.65 4.26 -7.65
C LEU A 20 -9.76 3.92 -6.66
N THR A 21 -9.80 2.66 -6.24
CA THR A 21 -10.74 2.21 -5.22
C THR A 21 -10.45 2.88 -3.88
N GLU A 22 -11.47 3.18 -3.08
CA GLU A 22 -11.33 3.82 -1.75
C GLU A 22 -10.33 3.10 -0.82
N ILE A 23 -10.16 1.79 -1.01
CA ILE A 23 -9.19 0.96 -0.29
C ILE A 23 -7.73 1.35 -0.61
N GLU A 24 -7.44 1.76 -1.85
CA GLU A 24 -6.10 2.21 -2.25
C GLU A 24 -5.77 3.56 -1.61
N LYS A 25 -6.72 4.50 -1.59
CA LYS A 25 -6.57 5.79 -0.90
C LYS A 25 -6.37 5.60 0.61
N MET A 26 -7.17 4.74 1.24
CA MET A 26 -7.06 4.44 2.67
C MET A 26 -5.69 3.83 3.00
N ARG A 27 -5.19 2.95 2.14
CA ARG A 27 -3.85 2.36 2.28
C ARG A 27 -2.76 3.42 2.23
N GLU A 28 -2.84 4.36 1.29
CA GLU A 28 -1.84 5.43 1.19
C GLU A 28 -1.89 6.31 2.43
N LYS A 29 -3.07 6.75 2.88
CA LYS A 29 -3.22 7.49 4.15
C LYS A 29 -2.57 6.79 5.33
N ILE A 30 -2.88 5.52 5.55
CA ILE A 30 -2.32 4.75 6.67
C ILE A 30 -0.79 4.70 6.61
N LYS A 31 -0.19 4.58 5.42
CA LYS A 31 1.26 4.61 5.30
C LYS A 31 1.87 5.94 5.72
N TYR A 32 1.26 7.05 5.27
CA TYR A 32 1.72 8.38 5.64
C TYR A 32 1.53 8.64 7.14
N GLU A 33 0.37 8.28 7.70
CA GLU A 33 0.13 8.36 9.15
C GLU A 33 1.19 7.59 9.94
N ILE A 34 1.49 6.36 9.56
CA ILE A 34 2.53 5.56 10.24
C ILE A 34 3.92 6.21 10.08
N ALA A 35 4.22 6.80 8.92
CA ALA A 35 5.47 7.50 8.71
C ALA A 35 5.56 8.74 9.63
N GLU A 36 4.48 9.51 9.76
CA GLU A 36 4.39 10.63 10.71
C GLU A 36 4.52 10.15 12.17
N GLU A 37 3.82 9.08 12.56
CA GLU A 37 3.92 8.47 13.90
C GLU A 37 5.36 8.03 14.24
N LEU A 38 6.13 7.62 13.24
CA LEU A 38 7.53 7.22 13.40
C LEU A 38 8.52 8.40 13.30
N GLY A 39 8.04 9.63 13.09
CA GLY A 39 8.89 10.81 12.86
C GLY A 39 9.60 10.82 11.50
N LEU A 40 9.14 10.00 10.56
CA LEU A 40 9.67 9.86 9.21
C LEU A 40 8.87 10.67 8.18
N GLY A 41 7.77 11.30 8.58
CA GLY A 41 6.88 12.07 7.70
C GLY A 41 7.62 13.12 6.87
N GLU A 42 8.42 13.98 7.52
CA GLU A 42 9.21 15.00 6.82
C GLU A 42 10.20 14.40 5.82
N LYS A 43 10.79 13.26 6.16
CA LYS A 43 11.77 12.58 5.31
C LYS A 43 11.09 11.97 4.08
N VAL A 44 9.92 11.37 4.27
CA VAL A 44 9.09 10.88 3.15
C VAL A 44 8.63 12.02 2.26
N GLU A 45 8.29 13.18 2.82
CA GLU A 45 7.88 14.34 2.02
C GLU A 45 9.05 14.95 1.21
N LYS A 46 10.24 15.05 1.82
CA LYS A 46 11.44 15.64 1.19
C LYS A 46 12.14 14.69 0.23
N GLU A 47 12.40 13.45 0.65
CA GLU A 47 13.22 12.47 -0.10
C GLU A 47 12.38 11.37 -0.76
N GLY A 48 11.08 11.31 -0.46
CA GLY A 48 10.22 10.21 -0.90
C GLY A 48 10.48 8.92 -0.13
N TRP A 49 9.66 7.91 -0.44
CA TRP A 49 9.80 6.56 0.12
C TRP A 49 11.15 5.89 -0.21
N GLY A 50 11.84 6.35 -1.26
CA GLY A 50 13.15 5.84 -1.66
C GLY A 50 14.31 6.38 -0.82
N GLY A 51 14.13 7.49 -0.09
CA GLY A 51 15.13 8.05 0.82
C GLY A 51 15.13 7.41 2.21
N LEU A 52 14.14 6.57 2.51
CA LEU A 52 14.10 5.81 3.76
C LEU A 52 15.07 4.62 3.71
N SER A 53 15.73 4.37 4.84
CA SER A 53 16.54 3.18 5.06
C SER A 53 15.67 1.92 5.09
N ALA A 54 16.30 0.76 4.88
CA ALA A 54 15.63 -0.55 4.95
C ALA A 54 14.99 -0.81 6.33
N GLU A 55 15.59 -0.29 7.41
CA GLU A 55 15.03 -0.40 8.76
C GLU A 55 13.77 0.45 8.93
N GLU A 56 13.81 1.71 8.49
CA GLU A 56 12.69 2.66 8.54
C GLU A 56 11.49 2.15 7.72
N THR A 57 11.74 1.78 6.46
CA THR A 57 10.70 1.18 5.60
C THR A 57 10.21 -0.17 6.12
N GLY A 58 11.09 -0.97 6.73
CA GLY A 58 10.74 -2.23 7.39
C GLY A 58 9.76 -2.02 8.56
N ARG A 59 10.00 -1.02 9.41
CA ARG A 59 9.11 -0.66 10.52
C ARG A 59 7.73 -0.21 10.02
N ILE A 60 7.69 0.67 9.02
CA ILE A 60 6.43 1.12 8.40
C ILE A 60 5.67 -0.07 7.81
N GLY A 61 6.36 -0.96 7.08
CA GLY A 61 5.76 -2.16 6.50
C GLY A 61 5.19 -3.12 7.54
N GLY A 62 5.88 -3.29 8.67
CA GLY A 62 5.44 -4.11 9.80
C GLY A 62 4.17 -3.57 10.45
N LEU A 63 4.14 -2.26 10.75
CA LEU A 63 2.94 -1.59 11.31
C LEU A 63 1.77 -1.63 10.35
N MET A 64 2.02 -1.41 9.05
CA MET A 64 0.99 -1.54 8.02
C MET A 64 0.39 -2.94 7.97
N THR A 65 1.18 -3.98 8.20
CA THR A 65 0.71 -5.37 8.25
C THR A 65 -0.17 -5.63 9.48
N LYS A 66 0.20 -5.08 10.64
CA LYS A 66 -0.63 -5.15 11.86
C LYS A 66 -1.99 -4.45 11.65
N ARG A 67 -1.96 -3.20 11.19
CA ARG A 67 -3.17 -2.38 10.95
C ARG A 67 -4.10 -3.00 9.91
N LYS A 68 -3.55 -3.61 8.85
CA LYS A 68 -4.33 -4.39 7.88
C LYS A 68 -5.07 -5.57 8.50
N LYS A 69 -4.42 -6.29 9.43
CA LYS A 69 -5.00 -7.44 10.11
C LYS A 69 -6.14 -7.01 11.05
N GLU A 70 -5.97 -5.90 11.73
CA GLU A 70 -6.99 -5.33 12.64
C GLU A 70 -8.21 -4.78 11.87
N LEU A 71 -7.96 -4.03 10.79
CA LEU A 71 -9.01 -3.42 9.96
C LEU A 71 -9.64 -4.39 8.95
N LYS A 72 -9.26 -5.67 8.95
CA LYS A 72 -9.67 -6.70 7.97
C LYS A 72 -9.56 -6.21 6.52
N ILE A 73 -8.52 -5.43 6.21
CA ILE A 73 -8.34 -4.87 4.88
C ILE A 73 -8.09 -6.04 3.90
N PRO A 74 -8.86 -6.14 2.81
CA PRO A 74 -8.73 -7.23 1.86
C PRO A 74 -7.32 -7.26 1.27
N SER A 75 -6.83 -8.47 1.06
CA SER A 75 -5.48 -8.70 0.56
C SER A 75 -5.32 -8.12 -0.84
N ASN A 76 -4.06 -7.91 -1.24
CA ASN A 76 -3.72 -7.41 -2.56
C ASN A 76 -4.41 -8.19 -3.70
N ASP A 77 -4.54 -9.51 -3.55
CA ASP A 77 -5.25 -10.38 -4.49
C ASP A 77 -6.78 -10.23 -4.45
N GLU A 78 -7.37 -9.85 -3.32
CA GLU A 78 -8.80 -9.55 -3.21
C GLU A 78 -9.12 -8.18 -3.85
N ILE A 79 -8.26 -7.18 -3.62
CA ILE A 79 -8.35 -5.86 -4.26
C ILE A 79 -8.21 -5.98 -5.80
N LEU A 80 -7.36 -6.90 -6.26
CA LEU A 80 -7.24 -7.21 -7.69
C LEU A 80 -8.33 -8.16 -8.23
N GLY A 81 -9.24 -8.66 -7.39
CA GLY A 81 -10.27 -9.63 -7.78
C GLY A 81 -9.73 -11.00 -8.20
N ARG A 82 -8.48 -11.34 -7.83
CA ARG A 82 -7.84 -12.64 -8.08
C ARG A 82 -8.31 -13.74 -7.15
N LYS A 83 -8.69 -13.37 -5.91
CA LYS A 83 -9.50 -14.22 -5.05
C LYS A 83 -10.97 -13.90 -5.30
N LYS A 84 -11.64 -14.71 -6.12
CA LYS A 84 -13.09 -14.89 -5.97
C LYS A 84 -13.29 -15.79 -4.77
N ASN A 85 -14.01 -15.33 -3.75
CA ASN A 85 -14.61 -16.26 -2.80
C ASN A 85 -15.45 -17.24 -3.64
N LYS A 86 -15.02 -18.51 -3.67
CA LYS A 86 -15.91 -19.59 -4.07
C LYS A 86 -17.06 -19.56 -3.06
N ILE A 87 -18.23 -19.14 -3.51
CA ILE A 87 -19.50 -19.58 -2.94
C ILE A 87 -19.65 -21.05 -3.33
#